data_AF-A0A5N5WT90-F1
#
_entry.id   AF-A0A5N5WT90-F1
#
_cell.length_a   1.000
_cell.length_b   1.000
_cell.length_c   1.000
_cell.angle_alpha   90.00
_cell.angle_beta   90.00
_cell.angle_gamma   90.00
#
_symmetry.space_group_name_H-M   'P 1'
#
loop_
_entity.id
_entity.type
_entity.pdbx_description
1 polymer ?
#
loop_
_entity_poly.entity_id
_entity_poly.type
_entity_poly.pdbx_seq_one_letter_code
_entity_poly.pdbx_strand_id
1 'polypeptide(L)'
;MSHRSQTGKWPGSRLKPVTDSLETVGFVSKGDRKLLDHKAQDDYFSKIVERYMEFCARHSEDLDAAWASLPTSASGDATKNPPAILPHSKGKQTVPNSPSASAELSTLLLSLRKLREAVLATASAIPASFSQRVHVFSVRISIQAKHPPSYFPSLRYLLEKLHTPAHPLPDSELKDLISYLILDYACRQEDLVSAFELRAEARRKYAFQSQTVDRVLTALAHDNWVIFWQVRKEVDSFIRALMNWAEHRVRRHALKAVGGAYLNVGIQWITEGCTGDTRWTWDKLVETERLGWQKEGDKIIIRKPKPRPPTVPITSKGTA
;
A
#
# COMPACT_ATOMS: atom_id res chain seq x y z
N MET A 1 -47.35 -56.27 -9.83
CA MET A 1 -46.12 -56.77 -9.17
C MET A 1 -45.13 -57.07 -10.29
N SER A 2 -44.28 -56.13 -10.67
CA SER A 2 -42.93 -55.83 -10.13
C SER A 2 -41.83 -56.72 -10.71
N HIS A 3 -40.99 -56.13 -11.57
CA HIS A 3 -39.51 -56.07 -11.49
C HIS A 3 -38.96 -55.77 -12.91
N ARG A 4 -38.46 -54.57 -13.23
CA ARG A 4 -37.22 -53.86 -12.82
C ARG A 4 -36.34 -53.70 -14.07
N SER A 5 -36.60 -52.65 -14.85
CA SER A 5 -35.70 -52.15 -15.89
C SER A 5 -34.48 -51.50 -15.23
N GLN A 6 -33.30 -52.10 -15.42
CA GLN A 6 -32.02 -51.48 -15.06
C GLN A 6 -31.68 -50.42 -16.11
N THR A 7 -31.72 -49.15 -15.72
CA THR A 7 -31.12 -48.06 -16.49
C THR A 7 -29.61 -48.05 -16.23
N GLY A 8 -28.82 -48.31 -17.27
CA GLY A 8 -27.37 -48.19 -17.24
C GLY A 8 -26.97 -46.77 -16.89
N LYS A 9 -26.33 -46.59 -15.73
CA LYS A 9 -25.66 -45.34 -15.37
C LYS A 9 -24.35 -45.25 -16.15
N TRP A 10 -24.29 -44.30 -17.07
CA TRP A 10 -23.05 -43.82 -17.66
C TRP A 10 -22.16 -43.24 -16.55
N PRO A 11 -20.87 -43.59 -16.45
CA PRO A 11 -19.98 -43.00 -15.48
C PRO A 11 -19.62 -41.59 -15.96
N GLY A 12 -20.45 -40.61 -15.57
CA GLY A 12 -20.10 -39.20 -15.69
C GLY A 12 -18.80 -38.95 -14.94
N SER A 13 -17.75 -38.64 -15.71
CA SER A 13 -16.44 -38.23 -15.23
C SER A 13 -16.57 -37.13 -14.18
N ARG A 14 -16.48 -37.50 -12.90
CA ARG A 14 -16.24 -36.55 -11.81
C ARG A 14 -14.78 -36.13 -11.90
N LEU A 15 -14.48 -35.21 -12.82
CA LEU A 15 -13.25 -34.46 -12.77
C LEU A 15 -13.23 -33.78 -11.40
N LYS A 16 -12.26 -34.17 -10.55
CA LYS A 16 -12.03 -33.50 -9.28
C LYS A 16 -11.83 -32.01 -9.58
N PRO A 17 -12.43 -31.08 -8.82
CA PRO A 17 -12.14 -29.68 -9.00
C PRO A 17 -10.62 -29.48 -8.96
N VAL A 18 -10.08 -28.82 -9.98
CA VAL A 18 -8.67 -28.44 -10.04
C VAL A 18 -8.42 -27.57 -8.81
N THR A 19 -7.77 -28.14 -7.81
CA THR A 19 -7.47 -27.46 -6.55
C THR A 19 -6.27 -26.57 -6.82
N ASP A 20 -6.40 -25.30 -6.46
CA ASP A 20 -5.34 -24.32 -6.64
C ASP A 20 -4.06 -24.80 -5.92
N SER A 21 -2.95 -24.92 -6.68
CA SER A 21 -1.70 -25.45 -6.16
C SER A 21 -1.20 -24.67 -4.93
N LEU A 22 -1.43 -23.35 -4.86
CA LEU A 22 -1.02 -22.53 -3.73
C LEU A 22 -1.90 -22.72 -2.48
N GLU A 23 -3.16 -23.11 -2.66
CA GLU A 23 -4.12 -23.31 -1.57
C GLU A 23 -3.98 -24.69 -0.91
N THR A 24 -3.42 -25.68 -1.61
CA THR A 24 -3.22 -27.04 -1.07
C THR A 24 -2.25 -27.10 0.12
N VAL A 25 -1.47 -26.04 0.34
CA VAL A 25 -0.52 -25.90 1.43
C VAL A 25 -1.14 -25.12 2.58
N GLY A 26 -1.04 -25.65 3.79
CA GLY A 26 -1.50 -25.06 5.04
C GLY A 26 -0.36 -24.38 5.83
N PHE A 27 -0.68 -24.00 7.07
CA PHE A 27 0.27 -23.36 7.98
C PHE A 27 1.03 -24.41 8.81
N VAL A 28 2.32 -24.17 9.03
CA VAL A 28 3.17 -25.05 9.84
C VAL A 28 2.73 -25.07 11.31
N SER A 29 2.35 -23.91 11.86
CA SER A 29 1.77 -23.73 13.19
C SER A 29 0.46 -24.48 13.40
N LYS A 30 -0.23 -24.84 12.31
CA LYS A 30 -1.45 -25.65 12.34
C LYS A 30 -1.19 -27.13 12.04
N GLY A 31 0.08 -27.54 12.00
CA GLY A 31 0.50 -28.93 11.82
C GLY A 31 0.71 -29.37 10.37
N ASP A 32 0.63 -28.47 9.37
CA ASP A 32 1.02 -28.84 8.01
C ASP A 32 2.54 -28.99 7.92
N ARG A 33 2.98 -30.07 7.26
CA ARG A 33 4.38 -30.47 7.14
C ARG A 33 4.92 -30.35 5.71
N LYS A 34 4.08 -29.95 4.74
CA LYS A 34 4.42 -29.91 3.31
C LYS A 34 5.57 -28.96 2.95
N LEU A 35 5.82 -27.92 3.76
CA LEU A 35 6.88 -26.95 3.55
C LEU A 35 8.05 -27.09 4.53
N LEU A 36 8.24 -28.24 5.18
CA LEU A 36 9.36 -28.43 6.12
C LEU A 36 10.68 -28.80 5.43
N ASP A 37 10.66 -29.05 4.13
CA ASP A 37 11.84 -29.36 3.32
C ASP A 37 12.22 -28.19 2.42
N HIS A 38 13.52 -27.93 2.26
CA HIS A 38 14.03 -26.80 1.48
C HIS A 38 13.61 -26.87 0.00
N LYS A 39 13.63 -28.06 -0.62
CA LYS A 39 13.23 -28.21 -2.03
C LYS A 39 11.74 -27.89 -2.20
N ALA A 40 10.90 -28.36 -1.26
CA ALA A 40 9.48 -28.04 -1.28
C ALA A 40 9.22 -26.53 -1.09
N GLN A 41 10.04 -25.84 -0.28
CA GLN A 41 9.97 -24.38 -0.12
C GLN A 41 10.37 -23.64 -1.39
N ASP A 42 11.46 -24.06 -2.06
CA ASP A 42 11.92 -23.51 -3.34
C ASP A 42 10.87 -23.68 -4.45
N ASP A 43 10.29 -24.87 -4.56
CA ASP A 43 9.23 -25.17 -5.53
C ASP A 43 7.98 -24.33 -5.27
N TYR A 44 7.58 -24.18 -4.00
CA TYR A 44 6.44 -23.37 -3.62
C TYR A 44 6.70 -21.87 -3.86
N PHE A 45 7.90 -21.39 -3.54
CA PHE A 45 8.31 -20.01 -3.83
C PHE A 45 8.26 -19.72 -5.34
N SER A 46 8.76 -20.64 -6.17
CA SER A 46 8.73 -20.51 -7.63
C SER A 46 7.30 -20.39 -8.17
N LYS A 47 6.36 -21.18 -7.64
CA LYS A 47 4.93 -21.08 -8.00
C LYS A 47 4.30 -19.74 -7.58
N ILE A 48 4.69 -19.21 -6.42
CA ILE A 48 4.23 -17.88 -5.99
C ILE A 48 4.76 -16.80 -6.94
N VAL A 49 6.05 -16.87 -7.32
CA VAL A 49 6.67 -15.93 -8.25
C VAL A 49 5.99 -15.99 -9.62
N GLU A 50 5.78 -17.19 -10.16
CA GLU A 50 5.08 -17.39 -11.43
C GLU A 50 3.68 -16.75 -11.40
N ARG A 51 2.89 -17.05 -10.36
CA ARG A 51 1.54 -16.49 -10.22
C ARG A 51 1.53 -14.97 -10.02
N TYR A 52 2.54 -14.43 -9.34
CA TYR A 52 2.72 -12.99 -9.24
C TYR A 52 3.00 -12.35 -10.62
N MET A 53 3.84 -12.98 -11.43
CA MET A 53 4.14 -12.49 -12.78
C MET A 53 2.89 -12.55 -13.68
N GLU A 54 2.10 -13.63 -13.59
CA GLU A 54 0.81 -13.72 -14.28
C GLU A 54 -0.19 -12.65 -13.83
N PHE A 55 -0.25 -12.38 -12.52
CA PHE A 55 -1.07 -11.29 -11.98
C PHE A 55 -0.65 -9.95 -12.59
N CYS A 56 0.66 -9.66 -12.61
CA CYS A 56 1.18 -8.42 -13.20
C CYS A 56 0.88 -8.31 -14.70
N ALA A 57 1.03 -9.41 -15.45
CA ALA A 57 0.74 -9.44 -16.88
C ALA A 57 -0.76 -9.24 -17.17
N ARG A 58 -1.64 -9.84 -16.35
CA ARG A 58 -3.09 -9.73 -16.50
C ARG A 58 -3.61 -8.33 -16.19
N HIS A 59 -2.95 -7.61 -15.30
CA HIS A 59 -3.34 -6.26 -14.87
C HIS A 59 -2.37 -5.18 -15.36
N SER A 60 -1.64 -5.43 -16.45
CA SER A 60 -0.57 -4.53 -16.93
C SER A 60 -1.07 -3.12 -17.27
N GLU A 61 -2.33 -2.99 -17.70
CA GLU A 61 -2.94 -1.70 -18.08
C GLU A 61 -3.35 -0.85 -16.87
N ASP A 62 -3.74 -1.48 -15.75
CA ASP A 62 -4.20 -0.78 -14.53
C ASP A 62 -3.71 -1.49 -13.26
N LEU A 63 -2.38 -1.62 -13.18
CA LEU A 63 -1.73 -2.37 -12.12
C LEU A 63 -1.91 -1.69 -10.75
N ASP A 64 -1.93 -0.35 -10.72
CA ASP A 64 -2.16 0.44 -9.51
C ASP A 64 -3.54 0.17 -8.90
N ALA A 65 -4.60 0.09 -9.72
CA ALA A 65 -5.93 -0.27 -9.24
C ALA A 65 -6.00 -1.72 -8.77
N ALA A 66 -5.31 -2.63 -9.47
CA ALA A 66 -5.23 -4.03 -9.06
C ALA A 66 -4.55 -4.16 -7.68
N TRP A 67 -3.44 -3.47 -7.43
CA TRP A 67 -2.77 -3.41 -6.12
C TRP A 67 -3.64 -2.78 -5.03
N ALA A 68 -4.41 -1.75 -5.38
CA ALA A 68 -5.33 -1.07 -4.47
C ALA A 68 -6.66 -1.84 -4.23
N SER A 69 -6.86 -2.99 -4.88
CA SER A 69 -8.13 -3.74 -4.80
C SER A 69 -8.34 -4.52 -3.49
N LEU A 70 -7.30 -4.63 -2.66
CA LEU A 70 -7.41 -5.30 -1.37
C LEU A 70 -8.36 -4.55 -0.41
N PRO A 71 -9.10 -5.27 0.45
CA PRO A 71 -9.93 -4.64 1.45
C PRO A 71 -9.08 -3.84 2.44
N THR A 72 -9.46 -2.59 2.67
CA THR A 72 -8.80 -1.69 3.63
C THR A 72 -9.19 -1.96 5.09
N SER A 73 -10.23 -2.79 5.32
CA SER A 73 -10.65 -3.18 6.67
C SER A 73 -9.91 -4.43 7.14
N ALA A 74 -9.43 -4.40 8.40
CA ALA A 74 -8.83 -5.55 9.08
C ALA A 74 -9.75 -6.78 9.13
N SER A 75 -11.08 -6.60 9.06
CA SER A 75 -12.02 -7.72 9.02
C SER A 75 -11.97 -8.52 7.71
N GLY A 76 -11.57 -7.89 6.60
CA GLY A 76 -11.45 -8.50 5.27
C GLY A 76 -10.05 -9.02 4.93
N ASP A 77 -9.07 -8.82 5.81
CA ASP A 77 -7.69 -9.25 5.58
C ASP A 77 -7.58 -10.79 5.58
N ALA A 78 -7.25 -11.35 4.41
CA ALA A 78 -7.05 -12.79 4.22
C ALA A 78 -5.83 -13.32 4.98
N THR A 79 -4.89 -12.46 5.34
CA THR A 79 -3.68 -12.82 6.08
C THR A 79 -3.83 -12.71 7.58
N LYS A 80 -5.00 -12.36 8.13
CA LYS A 80 -5.24 -12.35 9.59
C LYS A 80 -5.29 -13.78 10.16
N ASN A 81 -5.26 -13.93 11.49
CA ASN A 81 -5.46 -15.24 12.14
C ASN A 81 -6.71 -15.19 13.04
N PRO A 82 -7.78 -15.97 12.76
CA PRO A 82 -7.96 -16.88 11.61
C PRO A 82 -8.14 -16.13 10.28
N PRO A 83 -7.69 -16.67 9.13
CA PRO A 83 -7.85 -16.05 7.81
C PRO A 83 -9.30 -15.63 7.55
N ALA A 84 -9.52 -14.44 6.99
CA ALA A 84 -10.85 -14.07 6.52
C ALA A 84 -11.31 -15.05 5.43
N ILE A 85 -12.58 -15.44 5.46
CA ILE A 85 -13.16 -16.24 4.39
C ILE A 85 -13.17 -15.36 3.13
N LEU A 86 -12.40 -15.75 2.12
CA LEU A 86 -12.43 -15.09 0.82
C LEU A 86 -13.85 -15.22 0.26
N PRO A 87 -14.54 -14.12 -0.06
CA PRO A 87 -15.82 -14.21 -0.75
C PRO A 87 -15.54 -14.82 -2.13
N HIS A 88 -15.84 -16.10 -2.31
CA HIS A 88 -16.01 -16.67 -3.64
C HIS A 88 -17.13 -15.86 -4.28
N SER A 89 -16.81 -15.04 -5.27
CA SER A 89 -17.76 -14.14 -5.92
C SER A 89 -18.87 -14.96 -6.60
N LYS A 90 -20.01 -15.14 -5.92
CA LYS A 90 -21.30 -15.42 -6.56
C LYS A 90 -21.94 -14.11 -7.07
N GLY A 91 -21.13 -13.23 -7.67
CA GLY A 91 -21.59 -12.01 -8.32
C GLY A 91 -21.38 -12.15 -9.82
N LYS A 92 -22.40 -11.82 -10.63
CA LYS A 92 -22.43 -11.90 -12.10
C LYS A 92 -21.08 -11.47 -12.72
N GLN A 93 -20.21 -12.43 -13.03
CA GLN A 93 -19.04 -12.24 -13.87
C GLN A 93 -19.47 -12.42 -15.33
N THR A 94 -19.07 -11.49 -16.18
CA THR A 94 -19.22 -11.57 -17.65
C THR A 94 -18.11 -12.37 -18.33
N VAL A 95 -17.28 -13.12 -17.59
CA VAL A 95 -16.34 -14.11 -18.16
C VAL A 95 -16.16 -15.27 -17.16
N PRO A 96 -16.24 -16.57 -17.54
CA PRO A 96 -16.65 -17.60 -16.59
C PRO A 96 -15.55 -18.22 -15.70
N ASN A 97 -14.30 -17.74 -15.65
CA ASN A 97 -13.23 -18.51 -14.98
C ASN A 97 -12.05 -17.73 -14.36
N SER A 98 -12.05 -16.40 -14.31
CA SER A 98 -10.93 -15.65 -13.71
C SER A 98 -11.25 -15.12 -12.30
N PRO A 99 -10.37 -15.37 -11.32
CA PRO A 99 -10.48 -14.79 -9.98
C PRO A 99 -10.28 -13.26 -10.03
N SER A 100 -10.92 -12.53 -9.12
CA SER A 100 -10.75 -11.07 -9.02
C SER A 100 -9.33 -10.71 -8.58
N ALA A 101 -8.86 -9.50 -8.96
CA ALA A 101 -7.54 -9.01 -8.54
C ALA A 101 -7.34 -9.10 -7.01
N SER A 102 -8.37 -8.75 -6.25
CA SER A 102 -8.35 -8.80 -4.79
C SER A 102 -8.23 -10.23 -4.23
N ALA A 103 -8.89 -11.20 -4.86
CA ALA A 103 -8.81 -12.61 -4.47
C ALA A 103 -7.42 -13.17 -4.78
N GLU A 104 -6.89 -12.89 -5.97
CA GLU A 104 -5.54 -13.30 -6.37
C GLU A 104 -4.46 -12.72 -5.46
N LEU A 105 -4.52 -11.41 -5.17
CA LEU A 105 -3.58 -10.78 -4.25
C LEU A 105 -3.66 -11.36 -2.84
N SER A 106 -4.88 -11.65 -2.37
CA SER A 106 -5.08 -12.27 -1.08
C SER A 106 -4.45 -13.67 -1.02
N THR A 107 -4.62 -14.47 -2.08
CA THR A 107 -4.00 -15.80 -2.20
C THR A 107 -2.48 -15.70 -2.25
N LEU A 108 -1.91 -14.75 -2.98
CA LEU A 108 -0.46 -14.51 -3.03
C LEU A 108 0.10 -14.13 -1.65
N LEU A 109 -0.50 -13.15 -0.97
CA LEU A 109 -0.05 -12.71 0.35
C LEU A 109 -0.20 -13.81 1.41
N LEU A 110 -1.28 -14.59 1.36
CA LEU A 110 -1.50 -15.71 2.25
C LEU A 110 -0.48 -16.83 2.01
N SER A 111 -0.16 -17.12 0.76
CA SER A 111 0.85 -18.11 0.37
C SER A 111 2.25 -17.68 0.83
N LEU A 112 2.59 -16.40 0.66
CA LEU A 112 3.82 -15.82 1.20
C LEU A 112 3.85 -15.89 2.72
N ARG A 113 2.72 -15.70 3.41
CA ARG A 113 2.66 -15.88 4.87
C ARG A 113 2.97 -17.32 5.26
N LYS A 114 2.36 -18.31 4.61
CA LYS A 114 2.62 -19.74 4.85
C LYS A 114 4.10 -20.09 4.62
N LEU A 115 4.67 -19.59 3.52
CA LEU A 115 6.07 -19.82 3.19
C LEU A 115 7.01 -19.18 4.23
N ARG A 116 6.77 -17.92 4.63
CA ARG A 116 7.59 -17.25 5.66
C ARG A 116 7.57 -18.00 6.99
N GLU A 117 6.40 -18.51 7.38
CA GLU A 117 6.28 -19.31 8.61
C GLU A 117 7.06 -20.63 8.52
N ALA A 118 7.02 -21.30 7.38
CA ALA A 118 7.81 -22.50 7.14
C ALA A 118 9.31 -22.22 7.15
N VAL A 119 9.75 -21.17 6.47
CA VAL A 119 11.15 -20.70 6.44
C VAL A 119 11.66 -20.38 7.85
N LEU A 120 10.83 -19.76 8.70
CA LEU A 120 11.16 -19.53 10.10
C LEU A 120 11.27 -20.83 10.91
N ALA A 121 10.33 -21.77 10.72
CA ALA A 121 10.34 -23.06 11.39
C ALA A 121 11.57 -23.92 11.02
N THR A 122 12.09 -23.76 9.80
CA THR A 122 13.25 -24.50 9.28
C THR A 122 14.52 -23.65 9.24
N ALA A 123 14.58 -22.53 9.95
CA ALA A 123 15.65 -21.53 9.83
C ALA A 123 17.07 -22.11 10.07
N SER A 124 17.20 -23.18 10.85
CA SER A 124 18.49 -23.85 11.10
C SER A 124 18.97 -24.75 9.96
N ALA A 125 18.08 -25.18 9.06
CA ALA A 125 18.37 -26.16 8.01
C ALA A 125 18.50 -25.52 6.62
N ILE A 126 17.93 -24.33 6.42
CA ILE A 126 17.87 -23.67 5.12
C ILE A 126 18.98 -22.62 4.96
N PRO A 127 19.47 -22.37 3.72
CA PRO A 127 20.42 -21.29 3.46
C PRO A 127 19.84 -19.91 3.80
N ALA A 128 20.64 -19.06 4.43
CA ALA A 128 20.23 -17.70 4.78
C ALA A 128 19.87 -16.86 3.53
N SER A 129 20.56 -17.07 2.42
CA SER A 129 20.30 -16.38 1.14
C SER A 129 18.93 -16.70 0.55
N PHE A 130 18.42 -17.92 0.74
CA PHE A 130 17.06 -18.28 0.35
C PHE A 130 16.03 -17.55 1.21
N SER A 131 16.22 -17.57 2.54
CA SER A 131 15.35 -16.85 3.48
C SER A 131 15.30 -15.34 3.15
N GLN A 132 16.46 -14.72 2.91
CA GLN A 132 16.55 -13.32 2.48
C GLN A 132 15.73 -13.05 1.22
N ARG A 133 15.88 -13.88 0.17
CA ARG A 133 15.14 -13.73 -1.09
C ARG A 133 13.63 -13.79 -0.90
N VAL A 134 13.14 -14.75 -0.11
CA VAL A 134 11.71 -14.90 0.21
C VAL A 134 11.18 -13.66 0.93
N HIS A 135 11.90 -13.17 1.95
CA HIS A 135 11.45 -12.01 2.71
C HIS A 135 11.52 -10.72 1.89
N VAL A 136 12.55 -10.52 1.08
CA VAL A 136 12.67 -9.37 0.15
C VAL A 136 11.48 -9.33 -0.79
N PHE A 137 11.20 -10.46 -1.44
CA PHE A 137 10.09 -10.58 -2.38
C PHE A 137 8.75 -10.31 -1.67
N SER A 138 8.58 -10.88 -0.47
CA SER A 138 7.41 -10.64 0.38
C SER A 138 7.24 -9.16 0.73
N VAL A 139 8.31 -8.45 1.08
CA VAL A 139 8.29 -7.01 1.37
C VAL A 139 7.83 -6.22 0.14
N ARG A 140 8.44 -6.43 -1.02
CA ARG A 140 8.17 -5.67 -2.24
C ARG A 140 6.71 -5.78 -2.68
N ILE A 141 6.17 -7.01 -2.75
CA ILE A 141 4.76 -7.23 -3.10
C ILE A 141 3.84 -6.59 -2.07
N SER A 142 4.13 -6.80 -0.78
CA SER A 142 3.26 -6.32 0.28
C SER A 142 3.26 -4.79 0.40
N ILE A 143 4.35 -4.10 0.04
CA ILE A 143 4.39 -2.64 -0.05
C ILE A 143 3.51 -2.14 -1.20
N GLN A 144 3.61 -2.75 -2.39
CA GLN A 144 2.76 -2.40 -3.54
C GLN A 144 1.29 -2.61 -3.23
N ALA A 145 0.96 -3.73 -2.59
CA ALA A 145 -0.37 -4.05 -2.09
C ALA A 145 -0.82 -3.19 -0.90
N LYS A 146 0.00 -2.25 -0.42
CA LYS A 146 -0.24 -1.40 0.75
C LYS A 146 -0.72 -2.23 1.95
N HIS A 147 0.01 -3.31 2.26
CA HIS A 147 -0.37 -4.31 3.26
C HIS A 147 0.64 -4.41 4.42
N PRO A 148 0.57 -3.53 5.44
CA PRO A 148 1.51 -3.47 6.57
C PRO A 148 1.74 -4.78 7.32
N PRO A 149 0.71 -5.59 7.64
CA PRO A 149 0.91 -6.84 8.37
C PRO A 149 1.84 -7.83 7.65
N SER A 150 1.98 -7.71 6.32
CA SER A 150 2.81 -8.61 5.53
C SER A 150 4.24 -8.10 5.36
N TYR A 151 4.46 -6.82 5.02
CA TYR A 151 5.83 -6.33 4.83
C TYR A 151 6.55 -6.00 6.14
N PHE A 152 5.88 -5.38 7.12
CA PHE A 152 6.57 -4.79 8.28
C PHE A 152 7.35 -5.84 9.11
N PRO A 153 6.77 -7.01 9.45
CA PRO A 153 7.53 -8.05 10.16
C PRO A 153 8.68 -8.61 9.32
N SER A 154 8.49 -8.82 8.01
CA SER A 154 9.53 -9.32 7.11
C SER A 154 10.69 -8.33 7.00
N LEU A 155 10.39 -7.04 6.92
CA LEU A 155 11.37 -5.96 6.80
C LEU A 155 12.25 -5.88 8.06
N ARG A 156 11.64 -5.92 9.24
CA ARG A 156 12.37 -5.95 10.52
C ARG A 156 13.22 -7.21 10.65
N TYR A 157 12.64 -8.37 10.36
CA TYR A 157 13.37 -9.64 10.41
C TYR A 157 14.59 -9.66 9.47
N LEU A 158 14.44 -9.11 8.26
CA LEU A 158 15.54 -8.94 7.31
C LEU A 158 16.67 -8.10 7.89
N LEU A 159 16.35 -6.91 8.41
CA LEU A 159 17.36 -5.95 8.87
C LEU A 159 17.99 -6.31 10.22
N GLU A 160 17.24 -6.97 11.11
CA GLU A 160 17.70 -7.28 12.48
C GLU A 160 18.31 -8.67 12.63
N LYS A 161 17.86 -9.66 11.82
CA LYS A 161 18.22 -11.07 12.02
C LYS A 161 18.89 -11.71 10.81
N LEU A 162 18.42 -11.41 9.60
CA LEU A 162 18.97 -12.04 8.39
C LEU A 162 20.18 -11.29 7.82
N HIS A 163 20.24 -9.97 7.97
CA HIS A 163 21.40 -9.18 7.59
C HIS A 163 22.50 -9.38 8.63
N THR A 164 23.45 -10.27 8.31
CA THR A 164 24.59 -10.59 9.18
C THR A 164 25.89 -10.43 8.42
N PRO A 165 27.04 -10.19 9.10
CA PRO A 165 28.33 -10.11 8.41
C PRO A 165 28.69 -11.38 7.63
N ALA A 166 28.20 -12.54 8.06
CA ALA A 166 28.40 -13.82 7.37
C ALA A 166 27.55 -13.95 6.10
N HIS A 167 26.39 -13.30 6.06
CA HIS A 167 25.46 -13.31 4.92
C HIS A 167 24.93 -11.89 4.69
N PRO A 168 25.77 -10.97 4.18
CA PRO A 168 25.36 -9.59 3.99
C PRO A 168 24.31 -9.50 2.88
N LEU A 169 23.41 -8.52 3.03
CA LEU A 169 22.51 -8.15 1.94
C LEU A 169 23.29 -7.27 0.95
N PRO A 170 22.95 -7.29 -0.35
CA PRO A 170 23.54 -6.36 -1.30
C PRO A 170 23.32 -4.91 -0.86
N ASP A 171 24.32 -4.05 -1.04
CA ASP A 171 24.29 -2.67 -0.53
C ASP A 171 23.11 -1.84 -1.09
N SER A 172 22.76 -2.03 -2.35
CA SER A 172 21.61 -1.36 -2.98
C SER A 172 20.30 -1.79 -2.31
N GLU A 173 20.12 -3.09 -2.12
CA GLU A 173 18.94 -3.67 -1.49
C GLU A 173 18.83 -3.29 -0.02
N LEU A 174 19.94 -3.28 0.72
CA LEU A 174 19.97 -2.84 2.10
C LEU A 174 19.52 -1.38 2.22
N LYS A 175 20.00 -0.50 1.33
CA LYS A 175 19.58 0.92 1.28
C LYS A 175 18.10 1.06 0.97
N ASP A 176 17.57 0.28 0.03
CA ASP A 176 16.14 0.31 -0.30
C ASP A 176 15.29 -0.14 0.89
N LEU A 177 15.63 -1.26 1.53
CA LEU A 177 14.90 -1.79 2.69
C LEU A 177 14.92 -0.83 3.88
N ILE A 178 16.07 -0.20 4.17
CA ILE A 178 16.19 0.84 5.19
C ILE A 178 15.32 2.05 4.83
N SER A 179 15.35 2.48 3.57
CA SER A 179 14.50 3.58 3.09
C SER A 179 13.03 3.27 3.29
N TYR A 180 12.59 2.04 2.99
CA TYR A 180 11.22 1.60 3.22
C TYR A 180 10.83 1.63 4.71
N LEU A 181 11.72 1.20 5.61
CA LEU A 181 11.43 1.22 7.05
C LEU A 181 11.27 2.64 7.58
N ILE A 182 12.21 3.53 7.20
CA ILE A 182 12.18 4.94 7.62
C ILE A 182 10.89 5.62 7.14
N LEU A 183 10.53 5.39 5.88
CA LEU A 183 9.33 5.97 5.28
C LEU A 183 8.04 5.35 5.84
N ASP A 184 8.04 4.08 6.25
CA ASP A 184 6.90 3.50 6.96
C ASP A 184 6.63 4.21 8.29
N TYR A 185 7.68 4.46 9.08
CA TYR A 185 7.56 5.23 10.32
C TYR A 185 7.03 6.65 10.08
N ALA A 186 7.60 7.35 9.09
CA ALA A 186 7.22 8.74 8.82
C ALA A 186 5.83 8.88 8.17
N CYS A 187 5.51 8.07 7.17
CA CYS A 187 4.31 8.24 6.36
C CYS A 187 3.09 7.56 6.97
N ARG A 188 3.22 6.29 7.41
CA ARG A 188 2.11 5.46 7.89
C ARG A 188 1.90 5.57 9.40
N GLN A 189 2.98 5.51 10.18
CA GLN A 189 2.88 5.54 11.66
C GLN A 189 2.84 6.96 12.22
N GLU A 190 3.16 7.96 11.39
CA GLU A 190 3.26 9.37 11.77
C GLU A 190 4.31 9.64 12.87
N ASP A 191 5.27 8.74 13.02
CA ASP A 191 6.34 8.84 13.99
C ASP A 191 7.62 9.34 13.31
N LEU A 192 7.70 10.67 13.20
CA LEU A 192 8.88 11.33 12.64
C LEU A 192 10.12 11.15 13.54
N VAL A 193 9.94 11.04 14.86
CA VAL A 193 11.06 10.88 15.81
C VAL A 193 11.77 9.57 15.54
N SER A 194 11.04 8.46 15.55
CA SER A 194 11.57 7.13 15.22
C SER A 194 12.17 7.09 13.82
N ALA A 195 11.57 7.79 12.85
CA ALA A 195 12.12 7.86 11.49
C ALA A 195 13.49 8.57 11.44
N PHE A 196 13.66 9.68 12.16
CA PHE A 196 14.94 10.39 12.25
C PHE A 196 15.99 9.61 13.04
N GLU A 197 15.60 8.97 14.15
CA GLU A 197 16.48 8.10 14.94
C GLU A 197 17.01 6.93 14.11
N LEU A 198 16.12 6.23 13.41
CA LEU A 198 16.49 5.12 12.54
C LEU A 198 17.40 5.57 11.39
N ARG A 199 17.14 6.73 10.79
CA ARG A 199 18.01 7.33 9.77
C ARG A 199 19.41 7.61 10.32
N ALA A 200 19.51 8.19 11.52
CA ALA A 200 20.79 8.48 12.16
C ALA A 200 21.55 7.21 12.54
N GLU A 201 20.84 6.19 13.02
CA GLU A 201 21.40 4.87 13.29
C GLU A 201 21.91 4.18 12.01
N ALA A 202 21.11 4.19 10.94
CA ALA A 202 21.49 3.60 9.66
C ALA A 202 22.71 4.29 9.03
N ARG A 203 22.84 5.62 9.19
CA ARG A 203 24.04 6.37 8.80
C ARG A 203 25.29 5.88 9.52
N ARG A 204 25.19 5.64 10.83
CA ARG A 204 26.32 5.17 11.64
C ARG A 204 26.68 3.72 11.36
N LYS A 205 25.68 2.84 11.22
CA LYS A 205 25.89 1.39 11.08
C LYS A 205 26.22 0.95 9.65
N TYR A 206 25.57 1.55 8.65
CA TYR A 206 25.57 1.07 7.27
C TYR A 206 26.02 2.13 6.26
N ALA A 207 26.57 3.28 6.72
CA ALA A 207 26.89 4.42 5.87
C ALA A 207 25.72 4.87 4.97
N PHE A 208 24.49 4.71 5.46
CA PHE A 208 23.27 4.95 4.68
C PHE A 208 23.12 6.43 4.31
N GLN A 209 22.91 6.72 3.02
CA GLN A 209 22.61 8.05 2.52
C GLN A 209 21.56 7.97 1.41
N SER A 210 20.49 8.74 1.53
CA SER A 210 19.44 8.84 0.52
C SER A 210 18.85 10.24 0.50
N GLN A 211 19.10 10.99 -0.58
CA GLN A 211 18.56 12.34 -0.76
C GLN A 211 17.03 12.32 -0.82
N THR A 212 16.45 11.27 -1.38
CA THR A 212 15.01 11.07 -1.47
C THR A 212 14.37 11.01 -0.08
N VAL A 213 14.86 10.11 0.79
CA VAL A 213 14.34 9.97 2.17
C VAL A 213 14.52 11.28 2.92
N ASP A 214 15.66 11.93 2.78
CA ASP A 214 15.95 13.21 3.42
C ASP A 214 14.95 14.31 3.02
N ARG A 215 14.62 14.42 1.72
CA ARG A 215 13.63 15.36 1.21
C ARG A 215 12.23 15.04 1.71
N VAL A 216 11.84 13.77 1.75
CA VAL A 216 10.52 13.37 2.27
C VAL A 216 10.39 13.70 3.76
N LEU A 217 11.40 13.35 4.58
CA LEU A 217 11.38 13.65 6.02
C LEU A 217 11.35 15.16 6.28
N THR A 218 12.14 15.93 5.54
CA THR A 218 12.15 17.40 5.65
C THR A 218 10.81 17.98 5.23
N ALA A 219 10.21 17.48 4.15
CA ALA A 219 8.90 17.92 3.69
C ALA A 219 7.81 17.63 4.72
N LEU A 220 7.82 16.45 5.36
CA LEU A 220 6.85 16.10 6.39
C LEU A 220 7.08 16.87 7.69
N ALA A 221 8.33 17.10 8.10
CA ALA A 221 8.65 17.83 9.33
C ALA A 221 8.29 19.33 9.27
N HIS A 222 8.37 19.93 8.09
CA HIS A 222 8.05 21.34 7.87
C HIS A 222 6.66 21.55 7.23
N ASP A 223 5.84 20.51 7.13
CA ASP A 223 4.54 20.54 6.43
C ASP A 223 4.64 21.12 4.99
N ASN A 224 5.78 20.95 4.32
CA ASN A 224 6.00 21.45 2.97
C ASN A 224 5.39 20.49 1.93
N TRP A 225 4.10 20.66 1.66
CA TRP A 225 3.36 19.84 0.71
C TRP A 225 3.90 19.96 -0.73
N VAL A 226 4.47 21.10 -1.12
CA VAL A 226 5.00 21.31 -2.47
C VAL A 226 6.17 20.36 -2.74
N ILE A 227 7.15 20.32 -1.82
CA ILE A 227 8.28 19.40 -1.93
C ILE A 227 7.81 17.95 -1.82
N PHE A 228 6.84 17.66 -0.96
CA PHE A 228 6.26 16.32 -0.84
C PHE A 228 5.70 15.81 -2.19
N TRP A 229 4.89 16.63 -2.86
CA TRP A 229 4.32 16.27 -4.16
C TRP A 229 5.36 16.19 -5.27
N GLN A 230 6.37 17.06 -5.25
CA GLN A 230 7.47 17.00 -6.19
C GLN A 230 8.24 15.68 -6.06
N VAL A 231 8.66 15.32 -4.84
CA VAL A 231 9.39 14.07 -4.59
C VAL A 231 8.53 12.87 -4.99
N ARG A 232 7.23 12.88 -4.67
CA ARG A 232 6.30 11.79 -5.03
C ARG A 232 6.27 11.49 -6.54
N LYS A 233 6.45 12.51 -7.38
CA LYS A 233 6.48 12.35 -8.85
C LYS A 233 7.81 11.75 -9.33
N GLU A 234 8.90 12.03 -8.64
CA GLU A 234 10.28 11.62 -9.00
C GLU A 234 10.62 10.19 -8.53
N VAL A 235 9.97 9.70 -7.47
CA VAL A 235 10.29 8.40 -6.86
C VAL A 235 9.73 7.19 -7.59
N ASP A 236 10.35 6.05 -7.32
CA ASP A 236 9.93 4.70 -7.73
C ASP A 236 8.58 4.32 -7.11
N SER A 237 7.98 3.25 -7.64
CA SER A 237 6.65 2.81 -7.25
C SER A 237 6.57 2.33 -5.79
N PHE A 238 7.62 1.73 -5.23
CA PHE A 238 7.59 1.22 -3.85
C PHE A 238 7.62 2.37 -2.84
N ILE A 239 8.53 3.33 -3.02
CA ILE A 239 8.58 4.55 -2.20
C ILE A 239 7.27 5.34 -2.36
N ARG A 240 6.75 5.47 -3.59
CA ARG A 240 5.47 6.12 -3.84
C ARG A 240 4.33 5.45 -3.09
N ALA A 241 4.29 4.12 -3.05
CA ALA A 241 3.28 3.36 -2.31
C ALA A 241 3.32 3.66 -0.80
N LEU A 242 4.52 3.83 -0.21
CA LEU A 242 4.69 4.24 1.18
C LEU A 242 4.28 5.70 1.42
N MET A 243 4.67 6.61 0.53
CA MET A 243 4.28 8.02 0.60
C MET A 243 2.76 8.22 0.52
N ASN A 244 2.05 7.35 -0.21
CA ASN A 244 0.59 7.43 -0.35
C ASN A 244 -0.16 7.34 0.98
N TRP A 245 0.43 6.77 2.05
CA TRP A 245 -0.18 6.78 3.38
C TRP A 245 -0.28 8.20 3.97
N ALA A 246 0.67 9.07 3.66
CA ALA A 246 0.67 10.46 4.11
C ALA A 246 -0.13 11.39 3.19
N GLU A 247 -0.53 10.93 1.99
CA GLU A 247 -1.18 11.74 0.94
C GLU A 247 -2.37 12.53 1.48
N HIS A 248 -3.30 11.85 2.15
CA HIS A 248 -4.51 12.47 2.68
C HIS A 248 -4.20 13.55 3.73
N ARG A 249 -3.24 13.29 4.63
CA ARG A 249 -2.83 14.23 5.68
C ARG A 249 -2.19 15.48 5.07
N VAL A 250 -1.26 15.30 4.14
CA VAL A 250 -0.56 16.39 3.45
C VAL A 250 -1.54 17.25 2.65
N ARG A 251 -2.45 16.62 1.88
CA ARG A 251 -3.50 17.32 1.14
C ARG A 251 -4.38 18.16 2.08
N ARG A 252 -4.84 17.57 3.18
CA ARG A 252 -5.71 18.27 4.13
C ARG A 252 -4.99 19.43 4.82
N HIS A 253 -3.70 19.28 5.14
CA HIS A 253 -2.89 20.38 5.66
C HIS A 253 -2.79 21.53 4.64
N ALA A 254 -2.48 21.22 3.38
CA ALA A 254 -2.39 22.22 2.31
C ALA A 254 -3.70 23.01 2.17
N LEU A 255 -4.84 22.31 2.12
CA LEU A 255 -6.16 22.96 2.03
C LEU A 255 -6.47 23.84 3.25
N LYS A 256 -6.09 23.43 4.46
CA LYS A 256 -6.25 24.26 5.66
C LYS A 256 -5.38 25.51 5.61
N ALA A 257 -4.12 25.38 5.21
CA ALA A 257 -3.20 26.51 5.07
C ALA A 257 -3.75 27.53 4.07
N VAL A 258 -4.25 27.05 2.94
CA VAL A 258 -4.86 27.87 1.89
C VAL A 258 -6.13 28.54 2.36
N GLY A 259 -6.97 27.79 3.07
CA GLY A 259 -8.18 28.30 3.72
C GLY A 259 -7.93 29.39 4.76
N GLY A 260 -6.73 29.43 5.33
CA GLY A 260 -6.27 30.43 6.27
C GLY A 260 -5.67 31.67 5.62
N ALA A 261 -4.91 31.50 4.54
CA ALA A 261 -4.08 32.54 3.95
C ALA A 261 -4.72 33.32 2.78
N TYR A 262 -5.65 32.72 2.05
CA TYR A 262 -6.19 33.31 0.82
C TYR A 262 -7.68 33.64 0.90
N LEU A 263 -8.09 34.70 0.18
CA LEU A 263 -9.50 35.07 0.00
C LEU A 263 -10.11 34.38 -1.23
N ASN A 264 -9.35 34.36 -2.34
CA ASN A 264 -9.67 33.66 -3.57
C ASN A 264 -8.41 33.05 -4.19
N VAL A 265 -8.57 31.94 -4.90
CA VAL A 265 -7.46 31.22 -5.56
C VAL A 265 -7.99 30.60 -6.86
N GLY A 266 -7.13 30.42 -7.87
CA GLY A 266 -7.48 29.71 -9.11
C GLY A 266 -7.74 28.22 -8.88
N ILE A 267 -8.65 27.63 -9.64
CA ILE A 267 -9.05 26.22 -9.49
C ILE A 267 -7.87 25.26 -9.70
N GLN A 268 -7.05 25.47 -10.73
CA GLN A 268 -5.91 24.61 -11.05
C GLN A 268 -4.88 24.57 -9.93
N TRP A 269 -4.63 25.71 -9.29
CA TRP A 269 -3.68 25.79 -8.18
C TRP A 269 -4.15 24.94 -6.98
N ILE A 270 -5.45 24.89 -6.72
CA ILE A 270 -6.00 24.05 -5.64
C ILE A 270 -6.01 22.59 -6.06
N THR A 271 -6.55 22.27 -7.24
CA THR A 271 -6.71 20.88 -7.69
C THR A 271 -5.37 20.20 -7.90
N GLU A 272 -4.39 20.85 -8.52
CA GLU A 272 -3.08 20.23 -8.80
C GLU A 272 -2.05 20.54 -7.71
N GLY A 273 -1.99 21.78 -7.23
CA GLY A 273 -0.96 22.21 -6.28
C GLY A 273 -1.15 21.67 -4.87
N CYS A 274 -2.40 21.56 -4.39
CA CYS A 274 -2.68 21.06 -3.04
C CYS A 274 -2.81 19.53 -2.98
N THR A 275 -3.24 18.89 -4.08
CA THR A 275 -3.47 17.43 -4.10
C THR A 275 -2.31 16.65 -4.74
N GLY A 276 -1.47 17.31 -5.54
CA GLY A 276 -0.32 16.70 -6.21
C GLY A 276 -0.66 15.80 -7.41
N ASP A 277 -1.94 15.63 -7.75
CA ASP A 277 -2.41 14.73 -8.81
C ASP A 277 -3.44 15.44 -9.72
N THR A 278 -3.35 15.18 -11.02
CA THR A 278 -4.26 15.73 -12.05
C THR A 278 -5.62 15.03 -12.07
N ARG A 279 -5.75 13.89 -11.37
CA ARG A 279 -7.02 13.15 -11.25
C ARG A 279 -8.06 13.83 -10.35
N TRP A 280 -7.69 14.88 -9.62
CA TRP A 280 -8.62 15.59 -8.74
C TRP A 280 -9.43 16.64 -9.49
N THR A 281 -10.74 16.42 -9.56
CA THR A 281 -11.69 17.46 -9.92
C THR A 281 -12.12 18.23 -8.67
N TRP A 282 -12.52 19.49 -8.86
CA TRP A 282 -13.03 20.32 -7.77
C TRP A 282 -14.22 19.66 -7.04
N ASP A 283 -15.15 19.08 -7.80
CA ASP A 283 -16.35 18.47 -7.22
C ASP A 283 -16.00 17.27 -6.34
N LYS A 284 -15.07 16.42 -6.79
CA LYS A 284 -14.55 15.29 -5.99
C LYS A 284 -13.83 15.77 -4.73
N LEU A 285 -13.09 16.88 -4.82
CA LEU A 285 -12.39 17.46 -3.68
C LEU A 285 -13.37 18.01 -2.65
N VAL A 286 -14.42 18.71 -3.09
CA VAL A 286 -15.49 19.22 -2.21
C VAL A 286 -16.22 18.08 -1.51
N GLU A 287 -16.57 17.01 -2.23
CA GLU A 287 -17.24 15.85 -1.65
C GLU A 287 -16.35 15.13 -0.63
N THR A 288 -15.09 14.90 -0.98
CA THR A 288 -14.16 14.12 -0.13
C THR A 288 -13.75 14.90 1.12
N GLU A 289 -13.34 16.16 0.97
CA GLU A 289 -12.78 16.97 2.06
C GLU A 289 -13.84 17.86 2.74
N ARG A 290 -15.09 17.84 2.25
CA ARG A 290 -16.23 18.63 2.75
C ARG A 290 -15.92 20.13 2.81
N LEU A 291 -15.39 20.66 1.71
CA LEU A 291 -15.00 22.07 1.61
C LEU A 291 -16.24 22.96 1.45
N GLY A 292 -16.37 23.98 2.29
CA GLY A 292 -17.45 24.98 2.21
C GLY A 292 -17.16 26.17 1.29
N TRP A 293 -16.20 26.04 0.36
CA TRP A 293 -15.77 27.15 -0.51
C TRP A 293 -16.65 27.23 -1.76
N GLN A 294 -16.81 28.43 -2.32
CA GLN A 294 -17.68 28.68 -3.47
C GLN A 294 -16.86 28.73 -4.76
N LYS A 295 -17.33 28.10 -5.83
CA LYS A 295 -16.72 28.20 -7.16
C LYS A 295 -17.40 29.31 -7.97
N GLU A 296 -16.60 30.24 -8.47
CA GLU A 296 -17.03 31.32 -9.37
C GLU A 296 -16.14 31.28 -10.63
N GLY A 297 -16.66 30.64 -11.69
CA GLY A 297 -15.90 30.39 -12.92
C GLY A 297 -14.63 29.58 -12.67
N ASP A 298 -13.47 30.20 -12.93
CA ASP A 298 -12.13 29.64 -12.76
C ASP A 298 -11.51 29.91 -11.37
N LYS A 299 -12.21 30.66 -10.51
CA LYS A 299 -11.75 31.04 -9.18
C LYS A 299 -12.60 30.38 -8.09
N ILE A 300 -11.95 30.08 -6.98
CA ILE A 300 -12.59 29.57 -5.76
C ILE A 300 -12.55 30.69 -4.72
N ILE A 301 -13.72 31.10 -4.24
CA ILE A 301 -13.90 32.03 -3.14
C ILE A 301 -13.85 31.24 -1.83
N ILE A 302 -12.78 31.46 -1.08
CA ILE A 302 -12.53 30.82 0.20
C ILE A 302 -13.17 31.64 1.32
N ARG A 303 -12.99 32.97 1.30
CA ARG A 303 -13.55 33.90 2.28
C ARG A 303 -14.01 35.18 1.57
N LYS A 304 -15.19 35.67 1.93
CA LYS A 304 -15.65 37.00 1.51
C LYS A 304 -15.00 38.06 2.40
N PRO A 305 -14.47 39.17 1.84
CA PRO A 305 -13.96 40.28 2.65
C PRO A 305 -15.02 40.75 3.63
N LYS A 306 -14.65 41.04 4.88
CA LYS A 306 -15.58 41.72 5.81
C LYS A 306 -15.97 43.07 5.19
N PRO A 307 -17.26 43.42 5.10
CA PRO A 307 -17.67 44.72 4.60
C PRO A 307 -17.03 45.82 5.46
N ARG A 308 -16.46 46.83 4.81
CA ARG A 308 -15.87 47.99 5.47
C ARG A 308 -17.01 48.72 6.21
N PRO A 309 -16.87 49.06 7.50
CA PRO A 309 -17.92 49.79 8.21
C PRO A 309 -18.21 51.10 7.47
N PRO A 310 -19.48 51.50 7.32
CA PRO A 310 -19.83 52.73 6.61
C PRO A 310 -19.12 53.89 7.29
N THR A 311 -18.29 54.61 6.53
CA THR A 311 -17.77 55.92 6.92
C THR A 311 -18.98 56.80 7.19
N VAL A 312 -19.23 57.09 8.47
CA VAL A 312 -20.24 58.06 8.89
C VAL A 312 -19.89 59.38 8.19
N PRO A 313 -20.76 59.91 7.32
CA PRO A 313 -20.53 61.24 6.78
C PRO A 313 -20.52 62.20 7.96
N ILE A 314 -19.42 62.94 8.11
CA ILE A 314 -19.35 64.07 9.05
C ILE A 314 -20.30 65.14 8.49
N THR A 315 -21.59 65.05 8.82
CA THR A 315 -22.56 66.09 8.53
C THR A 315 -22.46 67.18 9.59
N SER A 316 -21.80 68.25 9.16
CA SER A 316 -22.07 69.67 9.36
C SER A 316 -22.14 70.25 10.79
N LYS A 317 -21.52 71.43 10.92
CA LYS A 317 -22.26 72.67 11.21
C LYS A 317 -21.45 73.86 10.72
N GLY A 318 -21.89 74.43 9.60
CA GLY A 318 -21.72 75.86 9.37
C GLY A 318 -22.66 76.60 10.31
N THR A 319 -22.13 77.60 10.99
CA THR A 319 -22.90 78.67 11.63
C THR A 319 -22.13 79.96 11.42
N ALA A 320 -22.84 80.86 10.73
CA ALA A 320 -22.75 82.32 10.61
C ALA A 320 -21.54 83.04 11.23
#